data_AF-A0A2R4FCN9-F1
#
_entry.id   AF-A0A2R4FCN9-F1
#
_cell.length_a   1.000
_cell.length_b   1.000
_cell.length_c   1.000
_cell.angle_alpha   90.00
_cell.angle_beta   90.00
_cell.angle_gamma   90.00
#
_symmetry.space_group_name_H-M   'P 1'
#
loop_
_entity.id
_entity.type
_entity.pdbx_description
1 polymer ?
#
loop_
_entity_poly.entity_id
_entity_poly.type
_entity_poly.pdbx_seq_one_letter_code
_entity_poly.pdbx_strand_id
1 'polypeptide(L)'
;MERLGHWRLVGAPRPGRAERLGRLVGLRVLRIPGLRRVLVVAGSTDRLRDLLARPASLHPTRRAIVVVAYWRAPRRGWSSGIGPLEHLRRHRVALPGRGRGTAVVTVRLSRPAQLREVLRAALPALAPERPLPAPAGPNLTSQATLPAYLPAGGAVLLGELVGNPDIRSHDVLLRGAGSEDEGAGVLPYAVCWQASRHGLQAPGAAPAVLVDARRINPRGRRPDCYQPDAPRVRLDFAAQSRRPGAGSYPLAGPGLTAPVLATLRQTAVVDCPQVPDAEPVAVAALLVQIAMTGAVLAVPALPERVAGLIAPELRALLTAPVPQAGTLALEARSVRQRRAALRGHAGAFALPRLTSAVFPPLRPVPSVSAILSTRRPERLPEAVRMLVGQTYPELEIVLCLHGVELPEPVRATLADSGRPYEIVRVPGSASFGAALGAATGRARGSLVSKFDDDDSYAAEHVWDLVLARHYSGATLVGKGSEFVHLETRGVTLRRPSGTAESDCEVVAGGTILIARGDLEAAGGWRPVPRSVDLGLLDRVRRDGGGIYRTHPLGYVYHRRATGHTWDPGQDYFLDSASAYWPGLPAEVLGEVETAPGRPAPDQRTGSATARPDRS
;
A
#
# COMPACT_ATOMS: atom_id res chain seq x y z
N MET A 1 10.45 25.07 -27.65
CA MET A 1 9.69 23.83 -27.39
C MET A 1 8.28 24.18 -26.98
N GLU A 2 7.28 23.58 -27.63
CA GLU A 2 5.87 23.75 -27.27
C GLU A 2 5.59 23.11 -25.90
N ARG A 3 4.96 23.84 -24.97
CA ARG A 3 4.62 23.31 -23.64
C ARG A 3 3.52 22.26 -23.75
N LEU A 4 3.59 21.22 -22.92
CA LEU A 4 2.50 20.25 -22.81
C LEU A 4 1.39 20.86 -21.98
N GLY A 5 0.17 20.84 -22.51
CA GLY A 5 -0.97 21.38 -21.76
C GLY A 5 -1.71 20.29 -21.01
N HIS A 6 -1.95 19.17 -21.70
CA HIS A 6 -3.01 18.25 -21.31
C HIS A 6 -2.67 16.80 -21.65
N TRP A 7 -3.33 15.88 -20.95
CA TRP A 7 -3.37 14.46 -21.24
C TRP A 7 -4.80 13.94 -21.18
N ARG A 8 -5.08 12.79 -21.78
CA ARG A 8 -6.40 12.12 -21.71
C ARG A 8 -6.28 10.62 -21.84
N LEU A 9 -7.29 9.90 -21.33
CA LEU A 9 -7.47 8.47 -21.58
C LEU A 9 -8.51 8.29 -22.69
N VAL A 10 -8.11 7.65 -23.78
CA VAL A 10 -8.96 7.30 -24.93
C VAL A 10 -9.43 5.85 -24.80
N GLY A 11 -10.70 5.60 -25.13
CA GLY A 11 -11.31 4.27 -24.96
C GLY A 11 -11.69 3.95 -23.51
N ALA A 12 -11.74 4.96 -22.63
CA ALA A 12 -12.07 4.77 -21.22
C ALA A 12 -13.48 4.15 -21.03
N PRO A 13 -13.63 3.14 -20.16
CA PRO A 13 -14.93 2.53 -19.88
C PRO A 13 -15.91 3.55 -19.28
N ARG A 14 -17.21 3.31 -19.50
CA ARG A 14 -18.27 4.15 -18.94
C ARG A 14 -18.25 4.07 -17.40
N PRO A 15 -18.33 5.20 -16.69
CA PRO A 15 -18.36 5.19 -15.22
C PRO A 15 -19.61 4.47 -14.70
N GLY A 16 -19.44 3.74 -13.60
CA GLY A 16 -20.55 3.07 -12.90
C GLY A 16 -21.56 4.06 -12.32
N ARG A 17 -22.73 3.58 -11.86
CA ARG A 17 -23.82 4.44 -11.33
C ARG A 17 -23.35 5.36 -10.20
N ALA A 18 -22.67 4.81 -9.18
CA ALA A 18 -22.14 5.60 -8.05
C ALA A 18 -21.10 6.64 -8.50
N GLU A 19 -20.27 6.28 -9.48
CA GLU A 19 -19.25 7.18 -10.04
C GLU A 19 -19.88 8.32 -10.84
N ARG A 20 -20.94 8.05 -11.61
CA ARG A 20 -21.73 9.09 -12.31
C ARG A 20 -22.35 10.08 -11.33
N LEU A 21 -22.94 9.57 -10.25
CA LEU A 21 -23.54 10.38 -9.21
C LEU A 21 -22.49 11.22 -8.47
N GLY A 22 -21.34 10.63 -8.15
CA GLY A 22 -20.19 11.37 -7.59
C GLY A 22 -19.63 12.42 -8.55
N ARG A 23 -19.62 12.16 -9.86
CA ARG A 23 -19.28 13.16 -10.90
C ARG A 23 -20.24 14.33 -10.91
N LEU A 24 -21.54 14.08 -10.83
CA LEU A 24 -22.59 15.10 -10.82
C LEU A 24 -22.49 16.04 -9.60
N VAL A 25 -22.21 15.47 -8.41
CA VAL A 25 -22.00 16.28 -7.19
C VAL A 25 -20.75 17.14 -7.30
N GLY A 26 -19.66 16.60 -7.84
CA GLY A 26 -18.42 17.37 -8.01
C GLY A 26 -17.56 17.38 -6.75
N LEU A 27 -16.71 18.39 -6.67
CA LEU A 27 -16.09 18.89 -5.44
C LEU A 27 -16.36 20.40 -5.43
N ARG A 28 -17.12 20.88 -4.43
CA ARG A 28 -17.53 22.28 -4.31
C ARG A 28 -17.11 22.81 -2.94
N VAL A 29 -16.55 24.01 -2.93
CA VAL A 29 -16.18 24.74 -1.71
C VAL A 29 -16.92 26.06 -1.75
N LEU A 30 -17.97 26.19 -0.94
CA LEU A 30 -18.73 27.42 -0.80
C LEU A 30 -18.23 28.17 0.44
N ARG A 31 -17.83 29.42 0.24
CA ARG A 31 -17.34 30.32 1.29
C ARG A 31 -18.43 31.36 1.54
N ILE A 32 -18.72 31.62 2.81
CA ILE A 32 -19.59 32.74 3.17
C ILE A 32 -18.68 33.91 3.54
N PRO A 33 -18.67 34.99 2.73
CA PRO A 33 -17.83 36.17 2.98
C PRO A 33 -18.07 36.76 4.38
N GLY A 34 -17.03 37.32 5.00
CA GLY A 34 -17.09 37.96 6.33
C GLY A 34 -17.22 37.01 7.53
N LEU A 35 -17.75 35.79 7.36
CA LEU A 35 -18.07 34.90 8.49
C LEU A 35 -17.04 33.76 8.72
N ARG A 36 -16.02 33.62 7.85
CA ARG A 36 -15.05 32.49 7.87
C ARG A 36 -15.75 31.12 7.99
N ARG A 37 -16.89 30.98 7.30
CA ARG A 37 -17.70 29.75 7.25
C ARG A 37 -17.52 29.08 5.90
N VAL A 38 -17.31 27.78 5.91
CA VAL A 38 -17.12 26.98 4.71
C VAL A 38 -18.07 25.80 4.68
N LEU A 39 -18.71 25.58 3.53
CA LEU A 39 -19.38 24.33 3.18
C LEU A 39 -18.56 23.62 2.10
N VAL A 40 -18.06 22.43 2.43
CA VAL A 40 -17.39 21.53 1.49
C VAL A 40 -18.37 20.44 1.10
N VAL A 41 -18.63 20.27 -0.20
CA VAL A 41 -19.42 19.17 -0.73
C VAL A 41 -18.54 18.35 -1.66
N ALA A 42 -18.28 17.10 -1.30
CA ALA A 42 -17.48 16.16 -2.07
C ALA A 42 -18.32 14.94 -2.47
N GLY A 43 -18.18 14.50 -3.73
CA GLY A 43 -18.86 13.29 -4.19
C GLY A 43 -18.42 12.01 -3.48
N SER A 44 -17.17 11.94 -3.01
CA SER A 44 -16.60 10.78 -2.30
C SER A 44 -15.47 11.21 -1.36
N THR A 45 -15.01 10.32 -0.47
CA THR A 45 -13.83 10.59 0.39
C THR A 45 -12.57 10.83 -0.43
N ASP A 46 -12.36 10.12 -1.55
CA ASP A 46 -11.23 10.36 -2.46
C ASP A 46 -11.22 11.79 -3.02
N ARG A 47 -12.41 12.33 -3.37
CA ARG A 47 -12.55 13.74 -3.80
C ARG A 47 -12.30 14.73 -2.67
N LEU A 48 -12.63 14.36 -1.43
CA LEU A 48 -12.31 15.19 -0.28
C LEU A 48 -10.79 15.29 -0.10
N ARG A 49 -10.06 14.19 -0.29
CA ARG A 49 -8.58 14.19 -0.27
C ARG A 49 -7.99 15.04 -1.40
N ASP A 50 -8.58 15.01 -2.61
CA ASP A 50 -8.17 15.89 -3.72
C ASP A 50 -8.19 17.39 -3.34
N LEU A 51 -9.04 17.81 -2.38
CA LEU A 51 -9.13 19.20 -1.93
C LEU A 51 -7.87 19.65 -1.18
N LEU A 52 -7.18 18.75 -0.47
CA LEU A 52 -6.00 19.10 0.32
C LEU A 52 -4.91 19.77 -0.53
N ALA A 53 -4.75 19.32 -1.78
CA ALA A 53 -3.77 19.83 -2.74
C ALA A 53 -4.29 20.97 -3.65
N ARG A 54 -5.39 21.65 -3.26
CA ARG A 54 -5.94 22.81 -3.99
C ARG A 54 -5.82 24.08 -3.16
N PRO A 55 -5.56 25.26 -3.76
CA PRO A 55 -5.49 26.54 -3.04
C PRO A 55 -6.72 26.82 -2.17
N ALA A 56 -7.88 26.26 -2.55
CA ALA A 56 -9.11 26.41 -1.77
C ALA A 56 -9.03 25.83 -0.34
N SER A 57 -8.13 24.88 -0.07
CA SER A 57 -7.89 24.34 1.27
C SER A 57 -7.15 25.30 2.20
N LEU A 58 -6.57 26.39 1.71
CA LEU A 58 -5.80 27.31 2.54
C LEU A 58 -6.66 28.44 3.14
N HIS A 59 -7.99 28.43 2.89
CA HIS A 59 -8.88 29.48 3.38
C HIS A 59 -9.03 29.45 4.91
N PRO A 60 -8.85 30.59 5.61
CA PRO A 60 -9.08 30.69 7.04
C PRO A 60 -10.53 30.35 7.41
N THR A 61 -10.70 29.36 8.28
CA THR A 61 -11.99 28.74 8.57
C THR A 61 -12.22 28.67 10.07
N ARG A 62 -13.33 29.26 10.54
CA ARG A 62 -13.79 29.18 11.94
C ARG A 62 -14.93 28.17 12.11
N ARG A 63 -15.67 27.90 11.03
CA ARG A 63 -16.74 26.88 11.00
C ARG A 63 -16.75 26.19 9.65
N ALA A 64 -16.78 24.86 9.67
CA ALA A 64 -16.88 24.03 8.48
C ALA A 64 -18.04 23.05 8.56
N ILE A 65 -18.71 22.82 7.44
CA ILE A 65 -19.57 21.66 7.21
C ILE A 65 -18.97 20.90 6.04
N VAL A 66 -18.55 19.67 6.27
CA VAL A 66 -17.97 18.78 5.26
C VAL A 66 -19.00 17.70 4.96
N VAL A 67 -19.50 17.68 3.73
CA VAL A 67 -20.49 16.73 3.23
C VAL A 67 -19.83 15.80 2.23
N VAL A 68 -19.87 14.50 2.50
CA VAL A 68 -19.49 13.46 1.53
C VAL A 68 -20.77 12.79 1.04
N ALA A 69 -21.17 13.08 -0.19
CA ALA A 69 -22.47 12.67 -0.73
C ALA A 69 -22.59 11.14 -0.86
N TYR A 70 -21.54 10.48 -1.39
CA TYR A 70 -21.43 9.02 -1.48
C TYR A 70 -20.30 8.53 -0.59
N TRP A 71 -20.63 8.38 0.68
CA TRP A 71 -19.78 7.72 1.65
C TRP A 71 -20.19 6.25 1.79
N ARG A 72 -19.20 5.37 1.88
CA ARG A 72 -19.36 3.95 2.21
C ARG A 72 -18.49 3.68 3.43
N ALA A 73 -19.07 3.03 4.43
CA ALA A 73 -18.36 2.63 5.61
C ALA A 73 -17.19 1.70 5.24
N PRO A 74 -15.98 1.94 5.75
CA PRO A 74 -14.84 1.03 5.56
C PRO A 74 -15.17 -0.39 6.03
N ARG A 75 -15.93 -0.53 7.12
CA ARG A 75 -16.43 -1.82 7.60
C ARG A 75 -17.82 -1.69 8.21
N ARG A 76 -18.48 -2.82 8.43
CA ARG A 76 -19.71 -2.87 9.23
C ARG A 76 -19.45 -2.32 10.63
N GLY A 77 -20.33 -1.44 11.09
CA GLY A 77 -20.21 -0.79 12.39
C GLY A 77 -19.03 0.19 12.52
N TRP A 78 -18.52 0.73 11.40
CA TRP A 78 -17.50 1.78 11.44
C TRP A 78 -17.96 2.96 12.30
N SER A 79 -17.14 3.29 13.28
CA SER A 79 -17.25 4.51 14.07
C SER A 79 -15.84 5.00 14.35
N SER A 80 -15.65 6.31 14.21
CA SER A 80 -14.38 6.98 14.48
C SER A 80 -14.67 8.46 14.76
N GLY A 81 -13.82 9.07 15.58
CA GLY A 81 -13.85 10.50 15.86
C GLY A 81 -13.16 11.33 14.77
N ILE A 82 -13.17 12.64 14.94
CA ILE A 82 -12.25 13.50 14.21
C ILE A 82 -10.86 13.45 14.86
N GLY A 83 -9.82 13.69 14.07
CA GLY A 83 -8.46 13.85 14.58
C GLY A 83 -8.25 15.16 15.34
N PRO A 84 -7.06 15.33 15.95
CA PRO A 84 -6.71 16.56 16.66
C PRO A 84 -6.84 17.80 15.78
N LEU A 85 -7.44 18.84 16.35
CA LEU A 85 -7.62 20.14 15.72
C LEU A 85 -7.53 21.23 16.78
N GLU A 86 -6.55 22.11 16.65
CA GLU A 86 -6.35 23.20 17.58
C GLU A 86 -7.59 24.09 17.63
N HIS A 87 -7.88 24.63 18.83
CA HIS A 87 -9.01 25.55 19.05
C HIS A 87 -10.40 24.95 18.76
N LEU A 88 -10.52 23.63 18.66
CA LEU A 88 -11.81 22.97 18.47
C LEU A 88 -12.75 23.22 19.65
N ARG A 89 -13.89 23.88 19.40
CA ARG A 89 -14.95 24.10 20.40
C ARG A 89 -16.06 23.07 20.33
N ARG A 90 -16.44 22.67 19.12
CA ARG A 90 -17.54 21.73 18.90
C ARG A 90 -17.34 21.01 17.58
N HIS A 91 -17.61 19.71 17.57
CA HIS A 91 -17.78 18.95 16.34
C HIS A 91 -19.04 18.09 16.38
N ARG A 92 -19.45 17.61 15.21
CA ARG A 92 -20.48 16.58 15.05
C ARG A 92 -20.13 15.73 13.84
N VAL A 93 -20.14 14.41 14.01
CA VAL A 93 -20.04 13.44 12.91
C VAL A 93 -21.42 12.79 12.76
N ALA A 94 -21.97 12.82 11.54
CA ALA A 94 -23.20 12.16 11.18
C ALA A 94 -22.93 11.21 10.02
N LEU A 95 -23.02 9.91 10.28
CA LEU A 95 -22.83 8.85 9.30
C LEU A 95 -24.18 8.22 8.95
N PRO A 96 -24.37 7.74 7.71
CA PRO A 96 -25.61 7.08 7.31
C PRO A 96 -25.77 5.72 8.00
N GLY A 97 -26.95 5.45 8.56
CA GLY A 97 -27.21 4.26 9.39
C GLY A 97 -27.03 2.91 8.68
N ARG A 98 -27.17 2.85 7.35
CA ARG A 98 -26.95 1.63 6.55
C ARG A 98 -25.51 1.45 6.06
N GLY A 99 -24.55 2.21 6.59
CA GLY A 99 -23.14 2.15 6.18
C GLY A 99 -22.88 2.64 4.76
N ARG A 100 -23.87 3.28 4.12
CA ARG A 100 -23.75 3.91 2.80
C ARG A 100 -24.71 5.08 2.68
N GLY A 101 -24.30 6.17 2.04
CA GLY A 101 -25.11 7.38 1.86
C GLY A 101 -24.31 8.64 2.15
N THR A 102 -24.98 9.69 2.62
CA THR A 102 -24.33 10.97 2.89
C THR A 102 -23.75 11.02 4.30
N ALA A 103 -22.46 11.30 4.40
CA ALA A 103 -21.77 11.56 5.67
C ALA A 103 -21.53 13.07 5.83
N VAL A 104 -21.68 13.58 7.06
CA VAL A 104 -21.50 15.00 7.38
C VAL A 104 -20.61 15.16 8.61
N VAL A 105 -19.54 15.93 8.48
CA VAL A 105 -18.68 16.34 9.60
C VAL A 105 -18.81 17.85 9.76
N THR A 106 -19.27 18.30 10.93
CA THR A 106 -19.36 19.72 11.27
C THR A 106 -18.31 20.06 12.30
N VAL A 107 -17.62 21.19 12.12
CA VAL A 107 -16.56 21.68 13.01
C VAL A 107 -16.79 23.16 13.32
N ARG A 108 -16.56 23.56 14.58
CA ARG A 108 -16.54 24.95 15.05
C ARG A 108 -15.30 25.19 15.91
N LEU A 109 -14.58 26.26 15.62
CA LEU A 109 -13.33 26.63 16.28
C LEU A 109 -13.46 27.94 17.05
N SER A 110 -12.71 28.09 18.14
CA SER A 110 -12.59 29.36 18.88
C SER A 110 -11.77 30.38 18.10
N ARG A 111 -10.69 29.93 17.43
CA ARG A 111 -9.88 30.73 16.51
C ARG A 111 -9.87 30.10 15.11
N PRO A 112 -9.75 30.90 14.04
CA PRO A 112 -9.71 30.36 12.68
C PRO A 112 -8.45 29.54 12.43
N ALA A 113 -8.60 28.40 11.76
CA ALA A 113 -7.53 27.52 11.29
C ALA A 113 -7.60 27.40 9.75
N GLN A 114 -6.57 26.89 9.08
CA GLN A 114 -6.67 26.66 7.64
C GLN A 114 -7.69 25.55 7.36
N LEU A 115 -8.48 25.65 6.28
CA LEU A 115 -9.41 24.59 5.89
C LEU A 115 -8.69 23.24 5.72
N ARG A 116 -7.43 23.22 5.31
CA ARG A 116 -6.57 22.03 5.19
C ARG A 116 -6.46 21.29 6.53
N GLU A 117 -6.28 22.01 7.64
CA GLU A 117 -6.18 21.45 8.98
C GLU A 117 -7.53 20.88 9.44
N VAL A 118 -8.62 21.59 9.13
CA VAL A 118 -9.99 21.11 9.39
C VAL A 118 -10.29 19.83 8.60
N LEU A 119 -9.88 19.76 7.33
CA LEU A 119 -10.03 18.57 6.49
C LEU A 119 -9.18 17.41 6.98
N ARG A 120 -7.92 17.66 7.35
CA ARG A 120 -7.02 16.67 7.98
C ARG A 120 -7.67 16.06 9.22
N ALA A 121 -8.26 16.89 10.08
CA ALA A 121 -8.97 16.43 11.27
C ALA A 121 -10.28 15.70 10.95
N ALA A 122 -11.00 16.07 9.88
CA ALA A 122 -12.25 15.42 9.52
C ALA A 122 -12.07 14.04 8.87
N LEU A 123 -10.95 13.79 8.17
CA LEU A 123 -10.71 12.55 7.42
C LEU A 123 -10.79 11.26 8.25
N PRO A 124 -10.22 11.18 9.48
CA PRO A 124 -10.32 9.98 10.33
C PRO A 124 -11.76 9.54 10.67
N ALA A 125 -12.74 10.45 10.62
CA ALA A 125 -14.14 10.10 10.84
C ALA A 125 -14.75 9.38 9.60
N LEU A 126 -14.16 9.60 8.43
CA LEU A 126 -14.68 9.19 7.12
C LEU A 126 -13.91 8.04 6.49
N ALA A 127 -12.66 7.79 6.90
CA ALA A 127 -11.84 6.70 6.39
C ALA A 127 -10.71 6.34 7.37
N PRO A 128 -10.10 5.15 7.22
CA PRO A 128 -8.89 4.79 7.94
C PRO A 128 -7.74 5.73 7.56
N GLU A 129 -7.04 6.26 8.57
CA GLU A 129 -5.95 7.23 8.40
C GLU A 129 -4.72 6.89 9.26
N ARG A 130 -4.54 5.62 9.68
CA ARG A 130 -3.40 5.20 10.53
C ARG A 130 -2.06 5.35 9.78
N PRO A 131 -1.14 6.22 10.23
CA PRO A 131 0.20 6.33 9.63
C PRO A 131 0.99 5.03 9.79
N LEU A 132 2.07 4.90 9.01
CA LEU A 132 3.10 3.91 9.32
C LEU A 132 3.79 4.36 10.61
N PRO A 133 4.08 3.44 11.55
CA PRO A 133 4.90 3.79 12.69
C PRO A 133 6.30 4.15 12.21
N ALA A 134 6.85 5.21 12.78
CA ALA A 134 8.24 5.62 12.59
C ALA A 134 8.77 6.11 13.94
N PRO A 135 9.95 5.64 14.39
CA PRO A 135 10.53 6.10 15.66
C PRO A 135 10.93 7.58 15.60
N ALA A 136 11.26 8.07 14.41
CA ALA A 136 11.54 9.47 14.12
C ALA A 136 11.17 9.78 12.66
N GLY A 137 10.95 11.05 12.35
CA GLY A 137 10.68 11.51 10.99
C GLY A 137 10.83 13.03 10.89
N PRO A 138 11.22 13.58 9.73
CA PRO A 138 11.41 15.01 9.59
C PRO A 138 10.06 15.72 9.42
N ASN A 139 9.92 16.90 10.02
CA ASN A 139 8.79 17.78 9.78
C ASN A 139 8.89 18.40 8.38
N LEU A 140 7.93 18.07 7.52
CA LEU A 140 7.81 18.61 6.17
C LEU A 140 6.90 19.85 6.16
N THR A 141 7.47 20.98 5.75
CA THR A 141 6.75 22.25 5.62
C THR A 141 6.85 22.77 4.20
N SER A 142 5.73 23.17 3.61
CA SER A 142 5.67 23.78 2.29
C SER A 142 5.32 25.26 2.44
N GLN A 143 6.18 26.15 1.94
CA GLN A 143 5.97 27.60 1.98
C GLN A 143 5.51 28.09 0.60
N ALA A 144 4.39 28.82 0.58
CA ALA A 144 3.80 29.43 -0.61
C ALA A 144 3.52 28.48 -1.79
N THR A 145 3.71 27.17 -1.61
CA THR A 145 3.49 26.12 -2.60
C THR A 145 2.50 25.09 -2.07
N LEU A 146 1.92 24.30 -2.98
CA LEU A 146 0.99 23.23 -2.60
C LEU A 146 1.24 21.97 -3.45
N PRO A 147 2.33 21.24 -3.18
CA PRO A 147 2.67 20.03 -3.92
C PRO A 147 1.57 18.96 -3.82
N ALA A 148 1.34 18.22 -4.91
CA ALA A 148 0.31 17.18 -4.96
C ALA A 148 0.67 15.93 -4.12
N TYR A 149 1.96 15.75 -3.83
CA TYR A 149 2.49 14.67 -3.00
C TYR A 149 2.59 15.01 -1.51
N LEU A 150 2.26 16.25 -1.12
CA LEU A 150 2.35 16.68 0.27
C LEU A 150 1.31 15.92 1.12
N PRO A 151 1.73 15.05 2.04
CA PRO A 151 0.80 14.25 2.84
C PRO A 151 -0.11 15.17 3.66
N ALA A 152 -1.29 14.68 4.04
CA ALA A 152 -2.25 15.46 4.82
C ALA A 152 -1.64 16.04 6.12
N GLY A 153 -0.68 15.32 6.73
CA GLY A 153 0.07 15.76 7.90
C GLY A 153 1.06 16.91 7.67
N GLY A 154 1.55 17.10 6.44
CA GLY A 154 2.52 18.15 6.11
C GLY A 154 1.94 19.56 6.24
N ALA A 155 2.74 20.47 6.79
CA ALA A 155 2.36 21.85 7.04
C ALA A 155 2.42 22.67 5.75
N VAL A 156 1.52 23.66 5.63
CA VAL A 156 1.54 24.64 4.55
C VAL A 156 1.51 26.03 5.16
N LEU A 157 2.53 26.83 4.87
CA LEU A 157 2.71 28.17 5.38
C LEU A 157 2.44 29.21 4.28
N LEU A 158 1.56 30.15 4.59
CA LEU A 158 1.25 31.32 3.76
C LEU A 158 1.79 32.57 4.46
N GLY A 159 3.09 32.82 4.36
CA GLY A 159 3.74 33.96 5.01
C GLY A 159 5.21 33.72 5.35
N GLU A 160 5.74 34.58 6.21
CA GLU A 160 7.11 34.53 6.73
C GLU A 160 7.34 33.29 7.61
N LEU A 161 8.58 32.79 7.59
CA LEU A 161 9.01 31.69 8.45
C LEU A 161 9.31 32.24 9.83
N VAL A 162 8.35 32.09 10.75
CA VAL A 162 8.58 32.45 12.16
C VAL A 162 9.33 31.31 12.84
N GLY A 163 10.61 31.54 13.13
CA GLY A 163 11.45 30.62 13.91
C GLY A 163 11.23 30.78 15.41
N ASN A 164 11.39 29.69 16.15
CA ASN A 164 11.72 29.76 17.57
C ASN A 164 13.24 29.56 17.68
N PRO A 165 14.01 30.45 18.31
CA PRO A 165 15.47 30.29 18.44
C PRO A 165 15.86 29.02 19.20
N ASP A 166 15.00 28.54 20.10
CA ASP A 166 15.23 27.34 20.92
C ASP A 166 14.71 26.05 20.25
N ILE A 167 13.83 26.18 19.24
CA ILE A 167 13.20 25.05 18.55
C ILE A 167 13.24 25.29 17.05
N ARG A 168 14.03 24.48 16.34
CA ARG A 168 14.00 24.46 14.88
C ARG A 168 12.58 24.08 14.39
N SER A 169 11.84 25.07 13.90
CA SER A 169 10.42 24.93 13.54
C SER A 169 10.17 23.98 12.37
N HIS A 170 11.15 23.80 11.48
CA HIS A 170 11.01 23.02 10.25
C HIS A 170 12.23 22.13 10.03
N ASP A 171 12.06 20.89 9.57
CA ASP A 171 13.21 20.05 9.20
C ASP A 171 13.46 20.14 7.70
N VAL A 172 12.43 19.90 6.90
CA VAL A 172 12.47 20.02 5.44
C VAL A 172 11.50 21.10 4.99
N LEU A 173 12.03 22.20 4.47
CA LEU A 173 11.28 23.27 3.87
C LEU A 173 11.19 23.08 2.35
N LEU A 174 9.97 23.17 1.80
CA LEU A 174 9.71 23.13 0.36
C LEU A 174 9.29 24.52 -0.14
N ARG A 175 10.01 25.06 -1.14
CA ARG A 175 9.70 26.33 -1.80
C ARG A 175 9.54 26.16 -3.32
N GLY A 176 8.90 27.12 -3.98
CA GLY A 176 8.73 27.10 -5.42
C GLY A 176 10.01 27.47 -6.17
N ALA A 177 10.16 26.92 -7.38
CA ALA A 177 11.28 27.24 -8.28
C ALA A 177 11.53 28.76 -8.38
N GLY A 178 12.77 29.19 -8.11
CA GLY A 178 13.19 30.59 -8.20
C GLY A 178 13.07 31.39 -6.91
N SER A 179 12.64 30.79 -5.80
CA SER A 179 12.77 31.43 -4.48
C SER A 179 14.24 31.43 -4.04
N GLU A 180 14.80 32.61 -3.75
CA GLU A 180 16.15 32.73 -3.18
C GLU A 180 16.19 32.16 -1.75
N ASP A 181 17.33 31.60 -1.38
CA ASP A 181 17.60 31.15 -0.02
C ASP A 181 17.98 32.39 0.80
N GLU A 182 17.32 32.61 1.94
CA GLU A 182 17.63 33.79 2.76
C GLU A 182 18.95 33.51 3.50
N GLY A 183 19.98 34.27 3.13
CA GLY A 183 21.34 34.12 3.64
C GLY A 183 21.53 34.59 5.09
N ALA A 184 22.52 33.95 5.73
CA ALA A 184 23.19 34.26 7.00
C ALA A 184 22.31 34.51 8.25
N GLY A 185 22.14 33.46 9.06
CA GLY A 185 21.51 33.50 10.39
C GLY A 185 21.19 32.09 10.91
N VAL A 186 20.61 31.98 12.11
CA VAL A 186 20.01 30.71 12.56
C VAL A 186 18.75 30.47 11.73
N LEU A 187 18.81 29.52 10.79
CA LEU A 187 17.71 29.22 9.91
C LEU A 187 16.59 28.48 10.68
N PRO A 188 15.31 28.81 10.44
CA PRO A 188 14.19 28.08 11.04
C PRO A 188 13.97 26.69 10.44
N TYR A 189 14.84 26.27 9.50
CA TYR A 189 14.83 24.98 8.82
C TYR A 189 16.20 24.30 8.79
N ALA A 190 16.24 22.97 8.64
CA ALA A 190 17.49 22.24 8.43
C ALA A 190 17.91 22.24 6.95
N VAL A 191 16.95 22.04 6.04
CA VAL A 191 17.16 22.10 4.60
C VAL A 191 16.01 22.78 3.88
N CYS A 192 16.33 23.49 2.80
CA CYS A 192 15.39 24.09 1.87
C CYS A 192 15.53 23.45 0.49
N TRP A 193 14.45 22.88 -0.03
CA TRP A 193 14.42 22.19 -1.32
C TRP A 193 13.42 22.82 -2.26
N GLN A 194 13.77 22.81 -3.55
CA GLN A 194 12.90 23.27 -4.62
C GLN A 194 11.78 22.24 -4.84
N ALA A 195 10.54 22.70 -4.90
CA ALA A 195 9.36 21.88 -5.04
C ALA A 195 8.53 22.35 -6.23
N SER A 196 8.21 21.39 -7.08
CA SER A 196 7.19 21.53 -8.12
C SER A 196 5.91 20.84 -7.69
N ARG A 197 4.89 20.85 -8.56
CA ARG A 197 3.62 20.17 -8.26
C ARG A 197 3.79 18.67 -8.01
N HIS A 198 4.74 18.03 -8.70
CA HIS A 198 4.87 16.57 -8.79
C HIS A 198 6.25 16.03 -8.38
N GLY A 199 7.20 16.91 -8.11
CA GLY A 199 8.51 16.50 -7.65
C GLY A 199 9.16 17.51 -6.72
N LEU A 200 10.27 17.09 -6.12
CA LEU A 200 11.16 17.94 -5.35
C LEU A 200 12.58 17.78 -5.87
N GLN A 201 13.44 18.75 -5.56
CA GLN A 201 14.83 18.76 -5.95
C GLN A 201 15.67 19.31 -4.81
N ALA A 202 16.54 18.45 -4.27
CA ALA A 202 17.57 18.88 -3.35
C ALA A 202 18.66 19.66 -4.12
N PRO A 203 19.34 20.63 -3.47
CA PRO A 203 20.46 21.36 -4.08
C PRO A 203 21.51 20.41 -4.66
N GLY A 204 21.91 20.64 -5.92
CA GLY A 204 22.90 19.81 -6.62
C GLY A 204 22.44 18.41 -7.04
N ALA A 205 21.19 18.02 -6.74
CA ALA A 205 20.64 16.72 -7.12
C ALA A 205 19.68 16.80 -8.32
N ALA A 206 19.48 15.67 -8.99
CA ALA A 206 18.40 15.53 -9.97
C ALA A 206 17.02 15.61 -9.29
N PRO A 207 15.97 16.10 -9.98
CA PRO A 207 14.64 16.14 -9.41
C PRO A 207 14.10 14.72 -9.16
N ALA A 208 13.33 14.55 -8.10
CA ALA A 208 12.69 13.31 -7.71
C ALA A 208 11.17 13.42 -7.84
N VAL A 209 10.54 12.40 -8.43
CA VAL A 209 9.08 12.27 -8.52
C VAL A 209 8.53 11.64 -7.24
N LEU A 210 7.53 12.31 -6.66
CA LEU A 210 6.85 11.85 -5.45
C LEU A 210 5.35 11.78 -5.65
N VAL A 211 4.71 10.85 -4.95
CA VAL A 211 3.26 10.67 -4.98
C VAL A 211 2.72 10.43 -3.56
N ASP A 212 1.57 11.02 -3.25
CA ASP A 212 0.80 10.66 -2.06
C ASP A 212 0.04 9.35 -2.30
N ALA A 213 0.56 8.26 -1.76
CA ALA A 213 -0.03 6.93 -1.90
C ALA A 213 -1.36 6.75 -1.14
N ARG A 214 -1.74 7.65 -0.21
CA ARG A 214 -3.11 7.61 0.36
C ARG A 214 -4.17 8.08 -0.63
N ARG A 215 -3.74 8.81 -1.65
CA ARG A 215 -4.59 9.31 -2.74
C ARG A 215 -4.50 8.43 -3.98
N ILE A 216 -3.30 8.04 -4.36
CA ILE A 216 -3.04 7.24 -5.57
C ILE A 216 -2.54 5.85 -5.16
N ASN A 217 -3.42 4.86 -5.32
CA ASN A 217 -3.18 3.50 -4.84
C ASN A 217 -4.11 2.51 -5.56
N PRO A 218 -3.93 1.19 -5.37
CA PRO A 218 -4.72 0.21 -6.07
C PRO A 218 -6.08 -0.09 -5.39
N ARG A 219 -6.44 0.58 -4.28
CA ARG A 219 -7.71 0.33 -3.58
C ARG A 219 -8.89 0.49 -4.53
N GLY A 220 -9.83 -0.44 -4.48
CA GLY A 220 -11.03 -0.42 -5.32
C GLY A 220 -10.80 -0.87 -6.76
N ARG A 221 -9.62 -1.40 -7.09
CA ARG A 221 -9.38 -2.15 -8.33
C ARG A 221 -10.32 -3.36 -8.37
N ARG A 222 -10.93 -3.62 -9.52
CA ARG A 222 -11.92 -4.69 -9.67
C ARG A 222 -11.27 -5.99 -10.17
N PRO A 223 -11.69 -7.16 -9.67
CA PRO A 223 -11.23 -8.46 -10.20
C PRO A 223 -11.44 -8.59 -11.71
N ASP A 224 -12.52 -8.00 -12.24
CA ASP A 224 -12.84 -7.97 -13.67
C ASP A 224 -11.73 -7.36 -14.54
N CYS A 225 -10.81 -6.58 -13.95
CA CYS A 225 -9.67 -5.99 -14.68
C CYS A 225 -8.66 -7.04 -15.18
N TYR A 226 -8.80 -8.29 -14.76
CA TYR A 226 -7.92 -9.39 -15.15
C TYR A 226 -8.61 -10.39 -16.07
N GLN A 227 -9.87 -10.14 -16.48
CA GLN A 227 -10.59 -10.98 -17.45
C GLN A 227 -10.12 -10.71 -18.89
N PRO A 228 -10.33 -11.64 -19.84
CA PRO A 228 -9.89 -11.47 -21.24
C PRO A 228 -10.48 -10.24 -21.94
N ASP A 229 -11.72 -9.87 -21.61
CA ASP A 229 -12.48 -8.75 -22.18
C ASP A 229 -12.27 -7.42 -21.44
N ALA A 230 -11.38 -7.40 -20.45
CA ALA A 230 -11.16 -6.25 -19.60
C ALA A 230 -10.67 -5.02 -20.41
N PRO A 231 -11.15 -3.81 -20.10
CA PRO A 231 -10.84 -2.61 -20.90
C PRO A 231 -9.34 -2.33 -21.04
N ARG A 232 -8.93 -2.13 -22.29
CA ARG A 232 -7.63 -1.59 -22.69
C ARG A 232 -7.80 -0.16 -23.20
N VAL A 233 -7.06 0.79 -22.63
CA VAL A 233 -7.21 2.23 -22.91
C VAL A 233 -5.90 2.81 -23.38
N ARG A 234 -5.93 3.94 -24.10
CA ARG A 234 -4.73 4.64 -24.56
C ARG A 234 -4.53 5.96 -23.82
N LEU A 235 -3.31 6.26 -23.42
CA LEU A 235 -2.89 7.54 -22.85
C LEU A 235 -2.34 8.43 -23.98
N ASP A 236 -3.02 9.56 -24.22
CA ASP A 236 -2.58 10.57 -25.19
C ASP A 236 -2.12 11.85 -24.47
N PHE A 237 -1.10 12.50 -25.03
CA PHE A 237 -0.64 13.84 -24.63
C PHE A 237 -0.99 14.87 -25.70
N ALA A 238 -1.24 16.11 -25.28
CA ALA A 238 -1.53 17.23 -26.17
C ALA A 238 -0.83 18.52 -25.71
N ALA A 239 -0.34 19.28 -26.69
CA ALA A 239 0.24 20.60 -26.48
C ALA A 239 -0.75 21.60 -25.86
N GLN A 240 -0.22 22.61 -25.16
CA GLN A 240 -1.00 23.65 -24.51
C GLN A 240 -1.72 24.57 -25.49
N SER A 241 -1.18 24.74 -26.70
CA SER A 241 -1.78 25.52 -27.80
C SER A 241 -3.11 24.96 -28.30
N ARG A 242 -3.35 23.65 -28.13
CA ARG A 242 -4.56 22.99 -28.60
C ARG A 242 -5.67 23.13 -27.56
N ARG A 243 -6.88 23.50 -28.03
CA ARG A 243 -8.07 23.51 -27.16
C ARG A 243 -8.25 22.13 -26.51
N PRO A 244 -8.42 22.07 -25.18
CA PRO A 244 -8.59 20.80 -24.50
C PRO A 244 -9.89 20.13 -24.97
N GLY A 245 -9.77 18.89 -25.44
CA GLY A 245 -10.93 18.08 -25.81
C GLY A 245 -11.72 17.63 -24.57
N ALA A 246 -12.92 17.11 -24.77
CA ALA A 246 -13.66 16.47 -23.70
C ALA A 246 -12.84 15.35 -23.06
N GLY A 247 -12.74 15.34 -21.72
CA GLY A 247 -11.96 14.34 -20.99
C GLY A 247 -10.45 14.60 -20.94
N SER A 248 -9.99 15.78 -21.36
CA SER A 248 -8.61 16.24 -21.15
C SER A 248 -8.39 16.77 -19.73
N TYR A 249 -7.23 16.47 -19.15
CA TYR A 249 -6.80 16.90 -17.83
C TYR A 249 -5.48 17.68 -17.95
N PRO A 250 -5.28 18.75 -17.16
CA PRO A 250 -4.05 19.54 -17.22
C PRO A 250 -2.87 18.75 -16.64
N LEU A 251 -1.72 18.79 -17.31
CA LEU A 251 -0.50 18.12 -16.84
C LEU A 251 0.04 18.78 -15.55
N ALA A 252 -0.02 20.12 -15.48
CA ALA A 252 0.31 20.91 -14.28
C ALA A 252 -0.74 20.79 -13.14
N GLY A 253 -1.81 20.02 -13.35
CA GLY A 253 -2.85 19.76 -12.34
C GLY A 253 -2.35 18.89 -11.17
N PRO A 254 -3.25 18.44 -10.27
CA PRO A 254 -2.89 17.55 -9.17
C PRO A 254 -2.59 16.10 -9.61
N GLY A 255 -2.44 15.82 -10.90
CA GLY A 255 -2.29 14.46 -11.42
C GLY A 255 -3.63 13.74 -11.55
N LEU A 256 -3.67 12.44 -11.22
CA LEU A 256 -4.89 11.64 -11.32
C LEU A 256 -5.94 12.12 -10.32
N THR A 257 -7.12 12.49 -10.80
CA THR A 257 -8.26 12.89 -9.95
C THR A 257 -9.15 11.69 -9.64
N ALA A 258 -10.02 11.79 -8.63
CA ALA A 258 -10.95 10.69 -8.30
C ALA A 258 -11.77 10.14 -9.49
N PRO A 259 -12.30 10.95 -10.45
CA PRO A 259 -12.90 10.43 -11.68
C PRO A 259 -11.99 9.52 -12.50
N VAL A 260 -10.72 9.89 -12.64
CA VAL A 260 -9.75 9.12 -13.43
C VAL A 260 -9.35 7.85 -12.71
N LEU A 261 -9.14 7.92 -11.39
CA LEU A 261 -8.91 6.74 -10.56
C LEU A 261 -10.05 5.73 -10.71
N ALA A 262 -11.30 6.18 -10.69
CA ALA A 262 -12.47 5.32 -10.91
C ALA A 262 -12.45 4.64 -12.29
N THR A 263 -11.99 5.33 -13.34
CA THR A 263 -11.78 4.73 -14.67
C THR A 263 -10.66 3.68 -14.62
N LEU A 264 -9.49 4.03 -14.08
CA LEU A 264 -8.32 3.12 -14.03
C LEU A 264 -8.56 1.87 -13.16
N ARG A 265 -9.42 1.97 -12.14
CA ARG A 265 -9.89 0.84 -11.31
C ARG A 265 -10.71 -0.20 -12.08
N GLN A 266 -11.13 0.11 -13.31
CA GLN A 266 -11.84 -0.76 -14.25
C GLN A 266 -11.00 -1.09 -15.49
N THR A 267 -9.75 -0.64 -15.55
CA THR A 267 -8.87 -0.78 -16.70
C THR A 267 -7.83 -1.87 -16.44
N ALA A 268 -7.70 -2.80 -17.38
CA ALA A 268 -6.65 -3.81 -17.39
C ALA A 268 -5.32 -3.19 -17.76
N VAL A 269 -5.25 -2.61 -18.97
CA VAL A 269 -4.02 -2.10 -19.59
C VAL A 269 -4.21 -0.66 -20.06
N VAL A 270 -3.18 0.16 -19.84
CA VAL A 270 -3.03 1.51 -20.37
C VAL A 270 -1.85 1.51 -21.34
N ASP A 271 -2.12 1.76 -22.62
CA ASP A 271 -1.08 1.91 -23.64
C ASP A 271 -0.63 3.35 -23.75
N CYS A 272 0.68 3.57 -23.69
CA CYS A 272 1.30 4.86 -23.90
C CYS A 272 2.41 4.71 -24.95
N PRO A 273 2.06 4.58 -26.25
CA PRO A 273 3.03 4.30 -27.31
C PRO A 273 3.99 5.47 -27.56
N GLN A 274 3.57 6.70 -27.23
CA GLN A 274 4.37 7.90 -27.40
C GLN A 274 4.39 8.68 -26.09
N VAL A 275 5.59 8.87 -25.56
CA VAL A 275 5.83 9.71 -24.40
C VAL A 275 6.56 10.96 -24.86
N PRO A 276 6.03 12.16 -24.58
CA PRO A 276 6.72 13.39 -24.93
C PRO A 276 7.94 13.62 -24.02
N ASP A 277 9.00 14.22 -24.57
CA ASP A 277 10.21 14.61 -23.81
C ASP A 277 10.07 15.98 -23.11
N ALA A 278 8.94 16.67 -23.31
CA ALA A 278 8.63 17.91 -22.62
C ALA A 278 8.12 17.64 -21.20
N GLU A 279 8.45 18.54 -20.26
CA GLU A 279 7.99 18.48 -18.86
C GLU A 279 8.23 17.11 -18.17
N PRO A 280 9.48 16.58 -18.18
CA PRO A 280 9.76 15.19 -17.82
C PRO A 280 9.31 14.81 -16.42
N VAL A 281 9.36 15.74 -15.44
CA VAL A 281 8.89 15.50 -14.06
C VAL A 281 7.38 15.25 -14.02
N ALA A 282 6.58 16.06 -14.74
CA ALA A 282 5.13 15.92 -14.73
C ALA A 282 4.68 14.68 -15.52
N VAL A 283 5.34 14.38 -16.63
CA VAL A 283 5.12 13.16 -17.41
C VAL A 283 5.47 11.92 -16.60
N ALA A 284 6.67 11.84 -16.01
CA ALA A 284 7.09 10.74 -15.16
C ALA A 284 6.11 10.54 -13.99
N ALA A 285 5.69 11.63 -13.33
CA ALA A 285 4.71 11.56 -12.26
C ALA A 285 3.36 10.99 -12.71
N LEU A 286 2.88 11.32 -13.91
CA LEU A 286 1.64 10.73 -14.44
C LEU A 286 1.79 9.22 -14.69
N LEU A 287 2.89 8.79 -15.29
CA LEU A 287 3.18 7.37 -15.55
C LEU A 287 3.27 6.57 -14.24
N VAL A 288 4.02 7.10 -13.26
CA VAL A 288 4.14 6.51 -11.91
C VAL A 288 2.77 6.42 -11.22
N GLN A 289 1.97 7.49 -11.28
CA GLN A 289 0.64 7.50 -10.69
C GLN A 289 -0.29 6.45 -11.31
N ILE A 290 -0.24 6.27 -12.64
CA ILE A 290 -1.04 5.23 -13.32
C ILE A 290 -0.57 3.84 -12.88
N ALA A 291 0.73 3.57 -12.86
CA ALA A 291 1.29 2.31 -12.40
C ALA A 291 0.88 1.99 -10.95
N MET A 292 0.86 2.98 -10.05
CA MET A 292 0.40 2.83 -8.65
C MET A 292 -1.07 2.37 -8.53
N THR A 293 -1.92 2.63 -9.53
CA THR A 293 -3.32 2.17 -9.51
C THR A 293 -3.49 0.67 -9.77
N GLY A 294 -2.42 0.01 -10.26
CA GLY A 294 -2.45 -1.37 -10.71
C GLY A 294 -2.93 -1.57 -12.15
N ALA A 295 -3.39 -0.53 -12.85
CA ALA A 295 -3.60 -0.64 -14.29
C ALA A 295 -2.24 -0.85 -14.97
N VAL A 296 -2.08 -1.95 -15.71
CA VAL A 296 -0.79 -2.31 -16.32
C VAL A 296 -0.46 -1.27 -17.38
N LEU A 297 0.59 -0.50 -17.14
CA LEU A 297 1.01 0.59 -18.01
C LEU A 297 2.10 0.08 -18.96
N ALA A 298 1.85 0.21 -20.26
CA ALA A 298 2.76 -0.19 -21.33
C ALA A 298 3.37 1.05 -21.99
N VAL A 299 4.70 1.19 -21.89
CA VAL A 299 5.44 2.34 -22.40
C VAL A 299 6.65 1.84 -23.19
N PRO A 300 6.46 1.32 -24.42
CA PRO A 300 7.54 0.70 -25.18
C PRO A 300 8.67 1.67 -25.55
N ALA A 301 8.35 2.96 -25.70
CA ALA A 301 9.31 4.03 -25.97
C ALA A 301 9.29 5.05 -24.82
N LEU A 302 10.32 5.03 -23.97
CA LEU A 302 10.47 5.91 -22.83
C LEU A 302 11.69 6.84 -23.01
N PRO A 303 11.49 8.15 -23.23
CA PRO A 303 12.59 9.12 -23.35
C PRO A 303 13.51 9.12 -22.12
N GLU A 304 14.81 9.30 -22.35
CA GLU A 304 15.84 9.19 -21.31
C GLU A 304 15.59 10.13 -20.12
N ARG A 305 15.17 11.37 -20.38
CA ARG A 305 14.89 12.37 -19.35
C ARG A 305 13.69 12.01 -18.47
N VAL A 306 12.72 11.28 -19.01
CA VAL A 306 11.59 10.72 -18.24
C VAL A 306 12.03 9.45 -17.53
N ALA A 307 12.80 8.59 -18.21
CA ALA A 307 13.32 7.34 -17.68
C ALA A 307 14.21 7.53 -16.45
N GLY A 308 15.03 8.57 -16.43
CA GLY A 308 15.91 8.92 -15.30
C GLY A 308 15.15 9.33 -14.02
N LEU A 309 13.85 9.64 -14.13
CA LEU A 309 13.00 10.06 -13.02
C LEU A 309 12.13 8.94 -12.47
N ILE A 310 12.16 7.76 -13.09
CA ILE A 310 11.36 6.58 -12.74
C ILE A 310 12.27 5.52 -12.11
N ALA A 311 11.82 4.90 -11.02
CA ALA A 311 12.58 3.86 -10.34
C ALA A 311 13.00 2.73 -11.31
N PRO A 312 14.26 2.22 -11.25
CA PRO A 312 14.78 1.29 -12.25
C PRO A 312 13.93 0.04 -12.46
N GLU A 313 13.42 -0.56 -11.37
CA GLU A 313 12.52 -1.72 -11.43
C GLU A 313 11.24 -1.39 -12.21
N LEU A 314 10.62 -0.24 -11.93
CA LEU A 314 9.41 0.19 -12.63
C LEU A 314 9.72 0.46 -14.10
N ARG A 315 10.83 1.14 -14.42
CA ARG A 315 11.25 1.39 -15.81
C ARG A 315 11.33 0.10 -16.62
N ALA A 316 11.99 -0.93 -16.10
CA ALA A 316 12.09 -2.23 -16.76
C ALA A 316 10.71 -2.88 -16.99
N LEU A 317 9.80 -2.76 -16.01
CA LEU A 317 8.44 -3.29 -16.11
C LEU A 317 7.54 -2.51 -17.08
N LEU A 318 7.78 -1.21 -17.29
CA LEU A 318 7.00 -0.36 -18.20
C LEU A 318 7.35 -0.62 -19.68
N THR A 319 8.63 -0.91 -19.97
CA THR A 319 9.11 -1.14 -21.34
C THR A 319 9.03 -2.61 -21.76
N ALA A 320 8.84 -3.54 -20.82
CA ALA A 320 8.70 -4.97 -21.12
C ALA A 320 7.38 -5.29 -21.83
N PRO A 321 7.33 -6.37 -22.65
CA PRO A 321 6.10 -6.85 -23.25
C PRO A 321 5.01 -7.10 -22.20
N VAL A 322 3.79 -6.69 -22.55
CA VAL A 322 2.60 -6.86 -21.70
C VAL A 322 2.11 -8.31 -21.83
N PRO A 323 1.93 -9.04 -20.72
CA PRO A 323 1.33 -10.36 -20.76
C PRO A 323 -0.09 -10.35 -21.35
N GLN A 324 -0.54 -11.49 -21.85
CA GLN A 324 -1.89 -11.63 -22.41
C GLN A 324 -2.97 -11.33 -21.37
N ALA A 325 -4.05 -10.65 -21.78
CA ALA A 325 -5.22 -10.43 -20.93
C ALA A 325 -5.90 -11.75 -20.53
N GLY A 326 -6.58 -11.79 -19.39
CA GLY A 326 -7.17 -13.03 -18.88
C GLY A 326 -6.20 -13.94 -18.11
N THR A 327 -4.90 -13.63 -18.09
CA THR A 327 -3.88 -14.52 -17.50
C THR A 327 -3.43 -14.09 -16.11
N LEU A 328 -2.97 -15.07 -15.32
CA LEU A 328 -2.31 -14.83 -14.04
C LEU A 328 -1.04 -13.97 -14.19
N ALA A 329 -0.35 -14.09 -15.33
CA ALA A 329 0.82 -13.29 -15.66
C ALA A 329 0.49 -11.79 -15.76
N LEU A 330 -0.69 -11.40 -16.26
CA LEU A 330 -1.12 -10.00 -16.29
C LEU A 330 -1.39 -9.47 -14.86
N GLU A 331 -2.04 -10.26 -14.01
CA GLU A 331 -2.23 -9.91 -12.59
C GLU A 331 -0.88 -9.77 -11.87
N ALA A 332 0.06 -10.69 -12.10
CA ALA A 332 1.41 -10.61 -11.57
C ALA A 332 2.18 -9.39 -12.10
N ARG A 333 2.02 -9.01 -13.38
CA ARG A 333 2.59 -7.76 -13.92
C ARG A 333 1.99 -6.53 -13.25
N SER A 334 0.68 -6.49 -13.05
CA SER A 334 -0.05 -5.43 -12.34
C SER A 334 0.50 -5.23 -10.92
N VAL A 335 0.69 -6.33 -10.19
CA VAL A 335 1.24 -6.32 -8.82
C VAL A 335 2.69 -5.83 -8.80
N ARG A 336 3.54 -6.32 -9.71
CA ARG A 336 4.95 -5.89 -9.78
C ARG A 336 5.07 -4.40 -10.11
N GLN A 337 4.34 -3.91 -11.12
CA GLN A 337 4.40 -2.49 -11.51
C GLN A 337 3.98 -1.56 -10.37
N ARG A 338 2.85 -1.83 -9.73
CA ARG A 338 2.40 -0.96 -8.62
C ARG A 338 3.31 -1.05 -7.40
N ARG A 339 3.89 -2.22 -7.11
CA ARG A 339 4.86 -2.40 -6.02
C ARG A 339 6.10 -1.55 -6.26
N ALA A 340 6.70 -1.66 -7.46
CA ALA A 340 7.84 -0.87 -7.86
C ALA A 340 7.54 0.64 -7.83
N ALA A 341 6.35 1.05 -8.29
CA ALA A 341 5.90 2.43 -8.22
C ALA A 341 5.77 2.93 -6.76
N LEU A 342 5.06 2.19 -5.92
CA LEU A 342 4.82 2.54 -4.51
C LEU A 342 6.14 2.61 -3.72
N ARG A 343 6.99 1.58 -3.82
CA ARG A 343 8.32 1.54 -3.19
C ARG A 343 9.20 2.70 -3.66
N GLY A 344 9.21 2.95 -4.97
CA GLY A 344 10.08 3.93 -5.60
C GLY A 344 9.67 5.38 -5.34
N HIS A 345 8.37 5.68 -5.28
CA HIS A 345 7.86 7.05 -5.41
C HIS A 345 6.84 7.48 -4.35
N ALA A 346 6.30 6.59 -3.53
CA ALA A 346 5.42 7.04 -2.46
C ALA A 346 6.21 7.86 -1.44
N GLY A 347 5.68 9.02 -1.04
CA GLY A 347 6.38 9.97 -0.16
C GLY A 347 6.94 9.33 1.11
N ALA A 348 6.20 8.39 1.72
CA ALA A 348 6.64 7.71 2.94
C ALA A 348 7.88 6.80 2.79
N PHE A 349 8.27 6.42 1.57
CA PHE A 349 9.45 5.58 1.32
C PHE A 349 10.51 6.31 0.50
N ALA A 350 10.12 7.30 -0.31
CA ALA A 350 11.05 8.08 -1.12
C ALA A 350 11.65 9.26 -0.34
N LEU A 351 10.87 9.97 0.50
CA LEU A 351 11.39 11.10 1.29
C LEU A 351 12.53 10.69 2.24
N PRO A 352 12.40 9.63 3.07
CA PRO A 352 13.51 9.09 3.87
C PRO A 352 14.84 8.94 3.12
N ARG A 353 14.79 8.40 1.90
CA ARG A 353 15.96 8.19 1.05
C ARG A 353 16.55 9.50 0.56
N LEU A 354 15.71 10.43 0.11
CA LEU A 354 16.14 11.74 -0.37
C LEU A 354 16.73 12.61 0.75
N THR A 355 16.22 12.48 1.98
CA THR A 355 16.70 13.26 3.12
C THR A 355 17.91 12.64 3.82
N SER A 356 18.34 11.44 3.42
CA SER A 356 19.34 10.65 4.16
C SER A 356 20.71 11.32 4.29
N ALA A 357 21.09 12.20 3.36
CA ALA A 357 22.33 12.98 3.46
C ALA A 357 22.32 13.96 4.65
N VAL A 358 21.14 14.41 5.06
CA VAL A 358 20.95 15.40 6.15
C VAL A 358 20.46 14.72 7.42
N PHE A 359 19.62 13.69 7.28
CA PHE A 359 19.10 12.89 8.38
C PHE A 359 19.40 11.40 8.16
N PRO A 360 20.66 10.96 8.30
CA PRO A 360 21.03 9.55 8.08
C PRO A 360 20.20 8.54 8.88
N PRO A 361 19.87 8.77 10.17
CA PRO A 361 19.04 7.85 10.96
C PRO A 361 17.60 7.70 10.44
N LEU A 362 17.14 8.60 9.58
CA LEU A 362 15.79 8.59 9.01
C LEU A 362 15.73 7.89 7.65
N ARG A 363 16.85 7.37 7.13
CA ARG A 363 16.92 6.61 5.88
C ARG A 363 16.06 5.34 5.88
N PRO A 364 16.03 4.52 6.95
CA PRO A 364 15.34 3.24 6.95
C PRO A 364 13.83 3.37 6.72
N VAL A 365 13.25 2.36 6.06
CA VAL A 365 11.80 2.15 6.06
C VAL A 365 11.35 1.57 7.42
N PRO A 366 10.05 1.53 7.76
CA PRO A 366 9.63 1.01 9.06
C PRO A 366 10.13 -0.41 9.33
N SER A 367 10.81 -0.62 10.47
CA SER A 367 11.31 -1.96 10.82
C SER A 367 10.16 -2.95 11.05
N VAL A 368 10.37 -4.20 10.62
CA VAL A 368 9.43 -5.31 10.73
C VAL A 368 10.07 -6.47 11.50
N SER A 369 9.37 -7.01 12.48
CA SER A 369 9.71 -8.30 13.09
C SER A 369 8.84 -9.39 12.46
N ALA A 370 9.46 -10.33 11.74
CA ALA A 370 8.78 -11.54 11.31
C ALA A 370 8.77 -12.56 12.45
N ILE A 371 7.58 -12.83 12.99
CA ILE A 371 7.37 -13.77 14.08
C ILE A 371 6.92 -15.11 13.49
N LEU A 372 7.70 -16.16 13.74
CA LEU A 372 7.34 -17.53 13.42
C LEU A 372 7.43 -18.38 14.67
N SER A 373 6.36 -19.10 15.00
CA SER A 373 6.35 -20.07 16.10
C SER A 373 6.09 -21.46 15.56
N THR A 374 6.92 -22.43 15.96
CA THR A 374 6.78 -23.81 15.47
C THR A 374 7.06 -24.84 16.56
N ARG A 375 6.33 -25.95 16.46
CA ARG A 375 6.56 -27.22 17.17
C ARG A 375 7.02 -28.34 16.23
N ARG A 376 7.35 -27.98 14.98
CA ARG A 376 7.58 -28.88 13.83
C ARG A 376 9.00 -28.64 13.31
N PRO A 377 10.04 -29.21 13.95
CA PRO A 377 11.43 -28.91 13.59
C PRO A 377 11.75 -29.24 12.12
N GLU A 378 11.04 -30.19 11.52
CA GLU A 378 11.15 -30.57 10.11
C GLU A 378 10.68 -29.47 9.13
N ARG A 379 9.89 -28.49 9.59
CA ARG A 379 9.42 -27.36 8.77
C ARG A 379 10.34 -26.14 8.83
N LEU A 380 11.23 -26.09 9.82
CA LEU A 380 12.14 -24.96 10.02
C LEU A 380 13.04 -24.65 8.82
N PRO A 381 13.67 -25.63 8.12
CA PRO A 381 14.58 -25.31 7.02
C PRO A 381 13.90 -24.48 5.93
N GLU A 382 12.72 -24.92 5.50
CA GLU A 382 11.97 -24.26 4.44
C GLU A 382 11.37 -22.92 4.89
N ALA A 383 10.79 -22.87 6.09
CA ALA A 383 10.22 -21.65 6.64
C ALA A 383 11.28 -20.55 6.84
N VAL A 384 12.46 -20.91 7.35
CA VAL A 384 13.57 -19.97 7.52
C VAL A 384 14.14 -19.53 6.18
N ARG A 385 14.24 -20.43 5.18
CA ARG A 385 14.63 -20.06 3.81
C ARG A 385 13.72 -18.98 3.23
N MET A 386 12.39 -19.11 3.39
CA MET A 386 11.43 -18.09 2.92
C MET A 386 11.52 -16.77 3.68
N LEU A 387 11.81 -16.81 4.99
CA LEU A 387 12.01 -15.62 5.82
C LEU A 387 13.29 -14.86 5.44
N VAL A 388 14.40 -15.59 5.29
CA VAL A 388 15.70 -15.03 4.87
C VAL A 388 15.61 -14.43 3.46
N GLY A 389 14.85 -15.08 2.57
CA GLY A 389 14.62 -14.65 1.19
C GLY A 389 13.73 -13.40 1.02
N GLN A 390 13.14 -12.85 2.09
CA GLN A 390 12.32 -11.64 1.97
C GLN A 390 13.14 -10.43 1.51
N THR A 391 12.71 -9.69 0.50
CA THR A 391 13.44 -8.51 -0.01
C THR A 391 13.22 -7.23 0.82
N TYR A 392 12.49 -7.33 1.93
CA TYR A 392 12.31 -6.20 2.84
C TYR A 392 13.61 -5.90 3.59
N PRO A 393 14.13 -4.65 3.52
CA PRO A 393 15.47 -4.35 4.02
C PRO A 393 15.53 -4.32 5.55
N GLU A 394 14.51 -3.76 6.22
CA GLU A 394 14.48 -3.57 7.67
C GLU A 394 13.71 -4.70 8.35
N LEU A 395 14.15 -5.93 8.13
CA LEU A 395 13.51 -7.15 8.63
C LEU A 395 14.41 -7.86 9.64
N GLU A 396 13.87 -8.11 10.83
CA GLU A 396 14.42 -9.09 11.77
C GLU A 396 13.54 -10.34 11.84
N ILE A 397 14.14 -11.47 12.21
CA ILE A 397 13.46 -12.76 12.35
C ILE A 397 13.38 -13.12 13.84
N VAL A 398 12.16 -13.31 14.37
CA VAL A 398 11.98 -13.83 15.72
C VAL A 398 11.40 -15.24 15.62
N LEU A 399 12.26 -16.23 15.90
CA LEU A 399 11.93 -17.64 15.81
C LEU A 399 11.60 -18.20 17.19
N CYS A 400 10.33 -18.55 17.39
CA CYS A 400 9.83 -19.16 18.63
C CYS A 400 9.78 -20.68 18.52
N LEU A 401 10.74 -21.34 19.15
CA LEU A 401 10.83 -22.79 19.27
C LEU A 401 9.93 -23.27 20.41
N HIS A 402 8.83 -23.92 20.04
CA HIS A 402 7.79 -24.34 20.97
C HIS A 402 7.97 -25.82 21.34
N GLY A 403 8.68 -26.07 22.44
CA GLY A 403 8.97 -27.42 22.93
C GLY A 403 9.92 -28.21 22.02
N VAL A 404 10.68 -27.53 21.16
CA VAL A 404 11.58 -28.13 20.18
C VAL A 404 12.94 -27.42 20.20
N GLU A 405 13.97 -28.10 19.74
CA GLU A 405 15.31 -27.51 19.60
C GLU A 405 15.54 -26.92 18.20
N LEU A 406 16.52 -26.03 18.10
CA LEU A 406 16.93 -25.45 16.81
C LEU A 406 17.83 -26.45 16.07
N PRO A 407 17.43 -26.95 14.87
CA PRO A 407 18.30 -27.79 14.08
C PRO A 407 19.53 -27.00 13.61
N GLU A 408 20.72 -27.62 13.63
CA GLU A 408 21.97 -26.96 13.27
C GLU A 408 21.99 -26.37 11.84
N PRO A 409 21.45 -27.05 10.80
CA PRO A 409 21.36 -26.45 9.47
C PRO A 409 20.55 -25.14 9.43
N VAL A 410 19.53 -25.03 10.27
CA VAL A 410 18.68 -23.84 10.39
C VAL A 410 19.44 -22.71 11.10
N ARG A 411 20.22 -23.05 12.14
CA ARG A 411 21.12 -22.09 12.80
C ARG A 411 22.14 -21.51 11.82
N ALA A 412 22.79 -22.38 11.04
CA ALA A 412 23.74 -21.97 10.01
C ALA A 412 23.08 -21.01 9.00
N THR A 413 21.89 -21.37 8.51
CA THR A 413 21.12 -20.54 7.56
C THR A 413 20.80 -19.15 8.13
N LEU A 414 20.42 -19.06 9.40
CA LEU A 414 20.17 -17.78 10.09
C LEU A 414 21.45 -16.96 10.24
N ALA A 415 22.55 -17.58 10.67
CA ALA A 415 23.84 -16.92 10.84
C ALA A 415 24.38 -16.37 9.51
N ASP A 416 24.29 -17.16 8.44
CA ASP A 416 24.78 -16.80 7.10
C ASP A 416 23.89 -15.76 6.40
N SER A 417 22.65 -15.57 6.86
CA SER A 417 21.70 -14.64 6.24
C SER A 417 22.09 -13.16 6.35
N GLY A 418 22.93 -12.81 7.32
CA GLY A 418 23.23 -11.41 7.67
C GLY A 418 22.05 -10.63 8.25
N ARG A 419 20.90 -11.27 8.51
CA ARG A 419 19.73 -10.63 9.12
C ARG A 419 19.79 -10.71 10.64
N PRO A 420 19.35 -9.67 11.36
CA PRO A 420 19.10 -9.80 12.78
C PRO A 420 18.08 -10.91 13.05
N TYR A 421 18.40 -11.80 13.99
CA TYR A 421 17.46 -12.83 14.43
C TYR A 421 17.51 -13.02 15.94
N GLU A 422 16.40 -13.47 16.50
CA GLU A 422 16.22 -13.80 17.91
C GLU A 422 15.61 -15.20 18.01
N ILE A 423 16.16 -16.04 18.90
CA ILE A 423 15.62 -17.35 19.21
C ILE A 423 14.91 -17.30 20.57
N VAL A 424 13.60 -17.53 20.55
CA VAL A 424 12.78 -17.62 21.76
C VAL A 424 12.42 -19.07 22.00
N ARG A 425 12.66 -19.58 23.20
CA ARG A 425 12.26 -20.94 23.59
C ARG A 425 11.10 -20.89 24.56
N VAL A 426 10.09 -21.71 24.32
CA VAL A 426 8.95 -21.88 25.23
C VAL A 426 8.68 -23.37 25.47
N PRO A 427 8.21 -23.79 26.66
CA PRO A 427 7.84 -25.18 26.92
C PRO A 427 6.74 -25.67 25.97
N GLY A 428 6.75 -26.97 25.63
CA GLY A 428 5.70 -27.59 24.79
C GLY A 428 4.29 -27.54 25.39
N SER A 429 4.18 -27.27 26.69
CA SER A 429 2.92 -27.07 27.40
C SER A 429 2.33 -25.65 27.26
N ALA A 430 3.08 -24.71 26.68
CA ALA A 430 2.58 -23.35 26.47
C ALA A 430 1.44 -23.34 25.45
N SER A 431 0.48 -22.43 25.61
CA SER A 431 -0.52 -22.21 24.56
C SER A 431 0.10 -21.50 23.37
N PHE A 432 -0.44 -21.71 22.16
CA PHE A 432 0.06 -21.08 20.94
C PHE A 432 0.11 -19.54 21.07
N GLY A 433 -0.94 -18.93 21.64
CA GLY A 433 -0.94 -17.50 21.84
C GLY A 433 0.05 -17.00 22.91
N ALA A 434 0.35 -17.82 23.93
CA ALA A 434 1.42 -17.48 24.88
C ALA A 434 2.81 -17.54 24.22
N ALA A 435 3.03 -18.52 23.33
CA ALA A 435 4.25 -18.61 22.52
C ALA A 435 4.41 -17.37 21.61
N LEU A 436 3.35 -16.97 20.89
CA LEU A 436 3.35 -15.75 20.07
C LEU A 436 3.58 -14.48 20.92
N GLY A 437 2.98 -14.43 22.12
CA GLY A 437 3.21 -13.35 23.10
C GLY A 437 4.66 -13.25 23.53
N ALA A 438 5.27 -14.36 23.93
CA ALA A 438 6.68 -14.42 24.33
C ALA A 438 7.62 -14.00 23.18
N ALA A 439 7.34 -14.46 21.96
CA ALA A 439 8.08 -14.07 20.77
C ALA A 439 7.95 -12.57 20.47
N THR A 440 6.73 -12.04 20.49
CA THR A 440 6.46 -10.62 20.25
C THR A 440 7.12 -9.74 21.32
N GLY A 441 7.22 -10.21 22.58
CA GLY A 441 7.93 -9.50 23.64
C GLY A 441 9.44 -9.31 23.39
N ARG A 442 10.03 -10.05 22.45
CA ARG A 442 11.43 -9.89 22.00
C ARG A 442 11.56 -9.12 20.69
N ALA A 443 10.45 -8.78 20.05
CA ALA A 443 10.41 -8.04 18.80
C ALA A 443 10.85 -6.58 19.00
N ARG A 444 11.73 -6.09 18.13
CA ARG A 444 12.25 -4.71 18.09
C ARG A 444 11.61 -3.87 16.98
N GLY A 445 11.01 -4.53 16.00
CA GLY A 445 10.29 -3.94 14.88
C GLY A 445 9.15 -3.02 15.31
N SER A 446 9.00 -1.93 14.57
CA SER A 446 7.83 -1.03 14.69
C SER A 446 6.53 -1.69 14.20
N LEU A 447 6.67 -2.65 13.29
CA LEU A 447 5.64 -3.51 12.75
C LEU A 447 5.95 -4.97 13.11
N VAL A 448 4.90 -5.75 13.33
CA VAL A 448 4.96 -7.20 13.61
C VAL A 448 4.24 -7.91 12.48
N SER A 449 4.91 -8.85 11.83
CA SER A 449 4.35 -9.72 10.79
C SER A 449 4.36 -11.15 11.28
N LYS A 450 3.20 -11.81 11.35
CA LYS A 450 3.11 -13.24 11.66
C LYS A 450 3.43 -14.06 10.40
N PHE A 451 4.12 -15.19 10.57
CA PHE A 451 4.33 -16.21 9.56
C PHE A 451 3.97 -17.58 10.15
N ASP A 452 3.31 -18.41 9.34
CA ASP A 452 3.06 -19.82 9.66
C ASP A 452 4.10 -20.71 8.95
N ASP A 453 4.59 -21.75 9.61
CA ASP A 453 5.65 -22.66 9.13
C ASP A 453 5.17 -23.71 8.12
N ASP A 454 3.87 -23.76 7.85
CA ASP A 454 3.26 -24.69 6.90
C ASP A 454 2.74 -24.03 5.61
N ASP A 455 2.84 -22.72 5.47
CA ASP A 455 2.41 -21.96 4.28
C ASP A 455 3.60 -21.50 3.41
N SER A 456 3.35 -21.14 2.15
CA SER A 456 4.38 -20.56 1.27
C SER A 456 4.26 -19.06 1.13
N TYR A 457 5.40 -18.37 1.18
CA TYR A 457 5.51 -16.92 1.11
C TYR A 457 6.52 -16.51 0.03
N ALA A 458 6.12 -15.64 -0.89
CA ALA A 458 7.04 -15.09 -1.88
C ALA A 458 8.02 -14.09 -1.24
N ALA A 459 9.14 -13.84 -1.91
CA ALA A 459 10.18 -12.91 -1.47
C ALA A 459 9.68 -11.47 -1.21
N GLU A 460 8.54 -11.10 -1.80
CA GLU A 460 7.98 -9.75 -1.74
C GLU A 460 6.82 -9.63 -0.73
N HIS A 461 6.55 -10.68 0.05
CA HIS A 461 5.41 -10.77 0.95
C HIS A 461 5.37 -9.61 1.96
N VAL A 462 6.47 -9.35 2.67
CA VAL A 462 6.53 -8.26 3.68
C VAL A 462 6.36 -6.89 3.01
N TRP A 463 6.96 -6.67 1.84
CA TRP A 463 6.76 -5.44 1.09
C TRP A 463 5.29 -5.20 0.75
N ASP A 464 4.58 -6.22 0.26
CA ASP A 464 3.15 -6.11 -0.06
C ASP A 464 2.32 -5.67 1.15
N LEU A 465 2.59 -6.26 2.32
CA LEU A 465 1.90 -5.92 3.56
C LEU A 465 2.22 -4.49 4.02
N VAL A 466 3.49 -4.08 4.04
CA VAL A 466 3.89 -2.73 4.46
C VAL A 466 3.30 -1.67 3.53
N LEU A 467 3.38 -1.87 2.21
CA LEU A 467 2.79 -0.97 1.23
C LEU A 467 1.27 -0.87 1.42
N ALA A 468 0.59 -2.00 1.62
CA ALA A 468 -0.85 -2.01 1.89
C ALA A 468 -1.23 -1.30 3.19
N ARG A 469 -0.46 -1.49 4.26
CA ARG A 469 -0.64 -0.79 5.54
C ARG A 469 -0.50 0.73 5.36
N HIS A 470 0.40 1.16 4.49
CA HIS A 470 0.61 2.57 4.16
C HIS A 470 -0.58 3.20 3.43
N TYR A 471 -0.96 2.65 2.27
CA TYR A 471 -1.97 3.28 1.41
C TYR A 471 -3.41 3.06 1.92
N SER A 472 -3.67 1.98 2.66
CA SER A 472 -5.01 1.70 3.21
C SER A 472 -5.31 2.56 4.43
N GLY A 473 -4.29 2.89 5.23
CA GLY A 473 -4.45 3.51 6.54
C GLY A 473 -5.17 2.61 7.55
N ALA A 474 -5.29 1.31 7.27
CA ALA A 474 -5.89 0.33 8.17
C ALA A 474 -5.03 0.13 9.42
N THR A 475 -5.58 -0.45 10.48
CA THR A 475 -4.83 -0.83 11.68
C THR A 475 -4.02 -2.10 11.43
N LEU A 476 -4.67 -3.09 10.81
CA LEU A 476 -4.12 -4.41 10.51
C LEU A 476 -4.31 -4.72 9.02
N VAL A 477 -3.33 -5.38 8.41
CA VAL A 477 -3.42 -5.87 7.03
C VAL A 477 -3.06 -7.34 6.92
N GLY A 478 -3.46 -7.98 5.83
CA GLY A 478 -3.07 -9.35 5.49
C GLY A 478 -3.54 -9.78 4.11
N LYS A 479 -3.23 -11.02 3.73
CA LYS A 479 -3.70 -11.66 2.49
C LYS A 479 -4.92 -12.55 2.80
N GLY A 480 -5.73 -12.83 1.79
CA GLY A 480 -6.76 -13.87 1.90
C GLY A 480 -6.17 -15.22 1.50
N SER A 481 -6.70 -16.32 2.05
CA SER A 481 -6.41 -17.69 1.59
C SER A 481 -7.16 -17.98 0.29
N GLU A 482 -6.73 -17.27 -0.76
CA GLU A 482 -7.30 -17.33 -2.10
C GLU A 482 -6.62 -18.39 -2.95
N PHE A 483 -5.29 -18.50 -2.89
CA PHE A 483 -4.55 -19.64 -3.45
C PHE A 483 -4.39 -20.71 -2.38
N VAL A 484 -4.87 -21.91 -2.67
CA VAL A 484 -4.79 -23.08 -1.79
C VAL A 484 -4.12 -24.22 -2.52
N HIS A 485 -3.04 -24.77 -1.97
CA HIS A 485 -2.38 -25.96 -2.52
C HIS A 485 -2.84 -27.21 -1.79
N LEU A 486 -3.43 -28.16 -2.51
CA LEU A 486 -3.83 -29.47 -1.99
C LEU A 486 -2.66 -30.45 -2.16
N GLU A 487 -1.83 -30.61 -1.14
CA GLU A 487 -0.57 -31.39 -1.23
C GLU A 487 -0.82 -32.84 -1.69
N THR A 488 -1.87 -33.49 -1.19
CA THR A 488 -2.19 -34.88 -1.54
C THR A 488 -2.59 -35.06 -3.01
N ARG A 489 -3.00 -33.98 -3.68
CA ARG A 489 -3.41 -33.99 -5.09
C ARG A 489 -2.38 -33.32 -6.01
N GLY A 490 -1.38 -32.64 -5.45
CA GLY A 490 -0.42 -31.85 -6.23
C GLY A 490 -1.08 -30.75 -7.06
N VAL A 491 -2.18 -30.16 -6.60
CA VAL A 491 -2.96 -29.15 -7.34
C VAL A 491 -3.11 -27.88 -6.50
N THR A 492 -2.90 -26.72 -7.11
CA THR A 492 -3.27 -25.42 -6.55
C THR A 492 -4.58 -24.96 -7.13
N LEU A 493 -5.47 -24.45 -6.29
CA LEU A 493 -6.73 -23.84 -6.68
C LEU A 493 -6.78 -22.37 -6.27
N ARG A 494 -7.57 -21.59 -7.00
CA ARG A 494 -7.96 -20.23 -6.62
C ARG A 494 -9.41 -20.25 -6.20
N ARG A 495 -9.72 -19.79 -4.99
CA ARG A 495 -11.08 -19.70 -4.46
C ARG A 495 -11.45 -18.28 -4.04
N PRO A 496 -12.74 -17.91 -4.05
CA PRO A 496 -13.20 -16.66 -3.47
C PRO A 496 -12.82 -16.57 -2.00
N SER A 497 -11.92 -15.64 -1.67
CA SER A 497 -11.63 -15.28 -0.28
C SER A 497 -12.39 -14.00 0.13
N GLY A 498 -13.03 -13.32 -0.82
CA GLY A 498 -13.63 -11.98 -0.77
C GLY A 498 -12.91 -11.04 -1.74
N THR A 499 -13.25 -9.74 -1.76
CA THR A 499 -12.64 -8.81 -2.72
C THR A 499 -11.19 -8.50 -2.34
N ALA A 500 -10.25 -8.76 -3.25
CA ALA A 500 -8.85 -8.32 -3.10
C ALA A 500 -8.76 -6.80 -3.00
N GLU A 501 -7.75 -6.29 -2.31
CA GLU A 501 -7.48 -4.84 -2.18
C GLU A 501 -8.68 -4.03 -1.67
N SER A 502 -9.28 -4.55 -0.60
CA SER A 502 -10.45 -3.95 0.02
C SER A 502 -10.42 -4.07 1.54
N ASP A 503 -11.18 -3.20 2.20
CA ASP A 503 -11.46 -3.31 3.61
C ASP A 503 -12.28 -4.59 3.88
N CYS A 504 -11.93 -5.34 4.92
CA CYS A 504 -12.51 -6.65 5.20
C CYS A 504 -12.65 -6.90 6.71
N GLU A 505 -13.17 -8.08 7.06
CA GLU A 505 -13.28 -8.51 8.46
C GLU A 505 -12.24 -9.56 8.85
N VAL A 506 -11.72 -10.31 7.87
CA VAL A 506 -10.82 -11.44 8.08
C VAL A 506 -9.74 -11.51 7.01
N VAL A 507 -8.52 -11.80 7.46
CA VAL A 507 -7.34 -12.16 6.66
C VAL A 507 -6.79 -13.50 7.14
N ALA A 508 -5.93 -14.14 6.34
CA ALA A 508 -5.25 -15.36 6.73
C ALA A 508 -4.30 -15.09 7.90
N GLY A 509 -4.32 -15.97 8.91
CA GLY A 509 -3.60 -15.81 10.17
C GLY A 509 -2.09 -15.60 9.99
N GLY A 510 -1.45 -16.45 9.19
CA GLY A 510 -0.02 -16.36 8.85
C GLY A 510 0.38 -15.17 8.00
N THR A 511 -0.52 -14.20 7.76
CA THR A 511 -0.25 -13.03 6.90
C THR A 511 -0.52 -11.71 7.60
N ILE A 512 -0.83 -11.75 8.90
CA ILE A 512 -1.16 -10.57 9.68
C ILE A 512 0.07 -9.68 9.81
N LEU A 513 -0.07 -8.40 9.41
CA LEU A 513 0.84 -7.33 9.77
C LEU A 513 0.11 -6.20 10.51
N ILE A 514 0.67 -5.80 11.65
CA ILE A 514 0.12 -4.79 12.56
C ILE A 514 1.27 -3.99 13.21
N ALA A 515 1.02 -2.73 13.57
CA ALA A 515 2.01 -2.00 14.37
C ALA A 515 2.13 -2.60 15.76
N ARG A 516 3.36 -2.69 16.29
CA ARG A 516 3.60 -3.28 17.62
C ARG A 516 2.75 -2.60 18.70
N GLY A 517 2.68 -1.27 18.69
CA GLY A 517 1.84 -0.50 19.61
C GLY A 517 0.33 -0.71 19.41
N ASP A 518 -0.14 -0.94 18.18
CA ASP A 518 -1.55 -1.26 17.92
C ASP A 518 -1.88 -2.70 18.43
N LEU A 519 -0.94 -3.64 18.33
CA LEU A 519 -1.08 -4.99 18.89
C LEU A 519 -1.10 -4.98 20.42
N GLU A 520 -0.19 -4.24 21.05
CA GLU A 520 -0.17 -4.04 22.51
C GLU A 520 -1.46 -3.38 23.01
N ALA A 521 -1.94 -2.34 22.32
CA ALA A 521 -3.19 -1.66 22.65
C ALA A 521 -4.42 -2.59 22.54
N ALA A 522 -4.40 -3.57 21.63
CA ALA A 522 -5.45 -4.58 21.50
C ALA A 522 -5.32 -5.74 22.52
N GLY A 523 -4.38 -5.66 23.46
CA GLY A 523 -4.13 -6.67 24.48
C GLY A 523 -3.25 -7.85 24.02
N GLY A 524 -2.46 -7.66 22.96
CA GLY A 524 -1.51 -8.66 22.46
C GLY A 524 -2.17 -9.94 21.92
N TRP A 525 -1.43 -11.04 21.95
CA TRP A 525 -1.93 -12.39 21.63
C TRP A 525 -2.58 -13.01 22.87
N ARG A 526 -3.84 -13.45 22.78
CA ARG A 526 -4.49 -14.12 23.92
C ARG A 526 -3.80 -15.46 24.18
N PRO A 527 -3.55 -15.85 25.45
CA PRO A 527 -2.86 -17.09 25.79
C PRO A 527 -3.78 -18.33 25.64
N VAL A 528 -4.37 -18.51 24.46
CA VAL A 528 -5.27 -19.61 24.11
C VAL A 528 -4.62 -20.54 23.08
N PRO A 529 -4.98 -21.82 23.04
CA PRO A 529 -4.33 -22.79 22.14
C PRO A 529 -4.77 -22.67 20.68
N ARG A 530 -5.94 -22.06 20.40
CA ARG A 530 -6.54 -21.96 19.06
C ARG A 530 -7.25 -20.62 18.88
N SER A 531 -7.54 -20.27 17.63
CA SER A 531 -8.26 -19.04 17.24
C SER A 531 -7.62 -17.74 17.75
N VAL A 532 -6.29 -17.77 17.93
CA VAL A 532 -5.50 -16.62 18.40
C VAL A 532 -5.65 -15.45 17.41
N ASP A 533 -5.53 -15.75 16.11
CA ASP A 533 -5.62 -14.78 15.02
C ASP A 533 -7.04 -14.18 14.93
N LEU A 534 -8.08 -15.02 14.89
CA LEU A 534 -9.47 -14.56 14.86
C LEU A 534 -9.80 -13.69 16.08
N GLY A 535 -9.34 -14.09 17.27
CA GLY A 535 -9.51 -13.32 18.49
C GLY A 535 -8.87 -11.93 18.40
N LEU A 536 -7.69 -11.80 17.79
CA LEU A 536 -7.03 -10.50 17.55
C LEU A 536 -7.86 -9.65 16.57
N LEU A 537 -8.28 -10.23 15.44
CA LEU A 537 -9.10 -9.53 14.43
C LEU A 537 -10.41 -8.98 15.04
N ASP A 538 -11.06 -9.77 15.92
CA ASP A 538 -12.26 -9.34 16.64
C ASP A 538 -12.02 -8.16 17.56
N ARG A 539 -10.91 -8.16 18.32
CA ARG A 539 -10.57 -7.07 19.24
C ARG A 539 -10.20 -5.81 18.47
N VAL A 540 -9.35 -5.91 17.44
CA VAL A 540 -9.03 -4.77 16.57
C VAL A 540 -10.29 -4.13 15.99
N ARG A 541 -11.28 -4.91 15.54
CA ARG A 541 -12.56 -4.37 15.05
C ARG A 541 -13.40 -3.74 16.16
N ARG A 542 -13.46 -4.36 17.35
CA ARG A 542 -14.18 -3.82 18.51
C ARG A 542 -13.61 -2.47 18.94
N ASP A 543 -12.30 -2.30 18.84
CA ASP A 543 -11.57 -1.08 19.23
C ASP A 543 -11.56 0.00 18.13
N GLY A 544 -12.45 -0.10 17.14
CA GLY A 544 -12.55 0.89 16.07
C GLY A 544 -11.59 0.66 14.90
N GLY A 545 -10.66 -0.28 15.01
CA GLY A 545 -9.64 -0.57 13.99
C GLY A 545 -10.21 -1.06 12.66
N GLY A 546 -9.50 -0.73 11.58
CA GLY A 546 -9.76 -1.24 10.23
C GLY A 546 -8.86 -2.42 9.90
N ILE A 547 -9.39 -3.41 9.18
CA ILE A 547 -8.64 -4.53 8.62
C ILE A 547 -8.70 -4.43 7.10
N TYR A 548 -7.56 -4.54 6.44
CA TYR A 548 -7.47 -4.41 4.99
C TYR A 548 -6.78 -5.62 4.36
N ARG A 549 -7.39 -6.15 3.30
CA ARG A 549 -6.85 -7.28 2.55
C ARG A 549 -6.06 -6.79 1.34
N THR A 550 -4.87 -7.34 1.12
CA THR A 550 -4.05 -7.04 -0.06
C THR A 550 -4.52 -7.84 -1.29
N HIS A 551 -3.73 -7.84 -2.36
CA HIS A 551 -3.86 -8.83 -3.42
C HIS A 551 -3.42 -10.23 -2.96
N PRO A 552 -3.88 -11.29 -3.65
CA PRO A 552 -3.65 -12.67 -3.21
C PRO A 552 -2.27 -13.24 -3.56
N LEU A 553 -1.61 -12.75 -4.62
CA LEU A 553 -0.28 -13.26 -5.02
C LEU A 553 0.76 -13.15 -3.90
N GLY A 554 1.71 -14.06 -3.86
CA GLY A 554 2.81 -14.12 -2.90
C GLY A 554 2.48 -14.81 -1.58
N TYR A 555 1.35 -15.51 -1.52
CA TYR A 555 0.95 -16.36 -0.40
C TYR A 555 0.14 -17.55 -0.92
N VAL A 556 0.53 -18.75 -0.52
CA VAL A 556 -0.22 -19.99 -0.81
C VAL A 556 -0.49 -20.70 0.50
N TYR A 557 -1.77 -20.93 0.76
CA TYR A 557 -2.22 -21.70 1.91
C TYR A 557 -2.09 -23.20 1.59
N HIS A 558 -1.34 -23.95 2.38
CA HIS A 558 -1.18 -25.39 2.11
C HIS A 558 -2.18 -26.21 2.90
N ARG A 559 -2.84 -27.13 2.20
CA ARG A 559 -3.80 -28.06 2.77
C ARG A 559 -3.26 -29.49 2.68
N ARG A 560 -3.19 -30.13 3.84
CA ARG A 560 -2.63 -31.48 4.07
C ARG A 560 -3.71 -32.41 4.62
N ALA A 561 -3.42 -33.71 4.61
CA ALA A 561 -4.30 -34.72 5.21
C ALA A 561 -4.45 -34.57 6.73
N THR A 562 -3.40 -34.11 7.44
CA THR A 562 -3.40 -33.94 8.90
C THR A 562 -2.61 -32.69 9.32
N GLY A 563 -2.70 -32.31 10.59
CA GLY A 563 -1.85 -31.26 11.19
C GLY A 563 -2.38 -29.82 11.13
N HIS A 564 -3.62 -29.63 10.65
CA HIS A 564 -4.26 -28.32 10.60
C HIS A 564 -5.04 -28.01 11.88
N THR A 565 -4.95 -26.77 12.36
CA THR A 565 -5.74 -26.32 13.53
C THR A 565 -7.20 -26.00 13.18
N TRP A 566 -7.53 -25.99 11.88
CA TRP A 566 -8.88 -25.84 11.32
C TRP A 566 -9.06 -26.81 10.14
N ASP A 567 -10.15 -27.58 10.13
CA ASP A 567 -10.38 -28.66 9.15
C ASP A 567 -11.84 -28.67 8.65
N PRO A 568 -12.12 -28.05 7.50
CA PRO A 568 -13.42 -28.15 6.84
C PRO A 568 -13.52 -29.30 5.81
N GLY A 569 -12.49 -30.15 5.68
CA GLY A 569 -12.36 -31.11 4.56
C GLY A 569 -11.83 -30.50 3.25
N GLN A 570 -11.43 -31.35 2.29
CA GLN A 570 -10.92 -30.88 0.98
C GLN A 570 -12.04 -30.37 0.06
N ASP A 571 -13.21 -31.00 0.11
CA ASP A 571 -14.35 -30.69 -0.77
C ASP A 571 -14.84 -29.25 -0.58
N TYR A 572 -14.76 -28.73 0.65
CA TYR A 572 -14.99 -27.31 0.96
C TYR A 572 -14.20 -26.35 0.06
N PHE A 573 -12.94 -26.69 -0.28
CA PHE A 573 -12.09 -25.85 -1.13
C PHE A 573 -12.36 -26.06 -2.62
N LEU A 574 -12.66 -27.31 -3.02
CA LEU A 574 -12.93 -27.67 -4.42
C LEU A 574 -14.24 -27.08 -4.92
N ASP A 575 -15.30 -27.17 -4.12
CA ASP A 575 -16.65 -26.73 -4.52
C ASP A 575 -16.74 -25.21 -4.76
N SER A 576 -15.80 -24.45 -4.18
CA SER A 576 -15.76 -22.99 -4.30
C SER A 576 -14.69 -22.47 -5.26
N ALA A 577 -13.85 -23.33 -5.83
CA ALA A 577 -12.73 -22.89 -6.65
C ALA A 577 -13.17 -22.36 -8.02
N SER A 578 -12.56 -21.24 -8.45
CA SER A 578 -12.79 -20.64 -9.76
C SER A 578 -11.72 -21.02 -10.79
N ALA A 579 -10.58 -21.56 -10.36
CA ALA A 579 -9.48 -21.98 -11.25
C ALA A 579 -8.55 -22.99 -10.57
N TYR A 580 -7.83 -23.76 -11.38
CA TYR A 580 -6.95 -24.85 -10.98
C TYR A 580 -5.65 -24.86 -11.77
N TRP A 581 -4.56 -25.27 -11.13
CA TRP A 581 -3.25 -25.48 -11.73
C TRP A 581 -2.57 -26.73 -11.16
N PRO A 582 -1.94 -27.57 -11.99
CA PRO A 582 -0.99 -28.58 -11.51
C PRO A 582 0.19 -27.89 -10.80
N GLY A 583 0.59 -28.41 -9.64
CA GLY A 583 1.67 -27.83 -8.84
C GLY A 583 1.40 -26.41 -8.36
N LEU A 584 2.47 -25.67 -8.07
CA LEU A 584 2.42 -24.25 -7.71
C LEU A 584 2.65 -23.39 -8.97
N PRO A 585 1.72 -22.49 -9.35
CA PRO A 585 1.94 -21.62 -10.50
C PRO A 585 3.07 -20.63 -10.20
N ALA A 586 4.05 -20.53 -11.10
CA ALA A 586 5.23 -19.68 -10.92
C ALA A 586 4.86 -18.21 -10.66
N GLU A 587 3.79 -17.71 -11.27
CA GLU A 587 3.32 -16.34 -11.11
C GLU A 587 2.77 -16.04 -9.71
N VAL A 588 2.35 -17.07 -8.95
CA VAL A 588 1.83 -16.88 -7.58
C VAL A 588 2.97 -16.59 -6.61
N LEU A 589 4.09 -17.31 -6.69
CA LEU A 589 5.22 -17.14 -5.78
C LEU A 589 6.36 -16.31 -6.37
N GLY A 590 6.31 -15.99 -7.66
CA GLY A 590 7.24 -15.09 -8.32
C GLY A 590 8.61 -15.69 -8.61
N GLU A 591 8.69 -17.00 -8.85
CA GLU A 591 9.95 -17.64 -9.22
C GLU A 591 10.47 -17.06 -10.56
N VAL A 592 11.76 -16.75 -10.58
CA VAL A 592 12.52 -16.44 -11.80
C VAL A 592 12.44 -17.65 -12.71
N GLU A 593 12.23 -17.42 -14.01
CA GLU A 593 12.26 -18.45 -15.05
C GLU A 593 13.44 -19.40 -14.87
N THR A 594 13.21 -20.57 -14.28
CA THR A 594 14.01 -21.75 -14.62
C THR A 594 13.47 -22.23 -15.96
N ALA A 595 14.31 -22.19 -17.00
CA ALA A 595 13.97 -22.70 -18.32
C ALA A 595 13.32 -24.09 -18.21
N PRO A 596 12.28 -24.41 -19.01
CA PRO A 596 11.60 -25.69 -18.94
C PRO A 596 12.56 -26.82 -19.33
N GLY A 597 13.10 -27.49 -18.32
CA GLY A 597 13.68 -28.82 -18.45
C GLY A 597 12.55 -29.84 -18.47
N ARG A 598 12.51 -30.67 -19.51
CA ARG A 598 11.54 -31.76 -19.66
C ARG A 598 11.63 -32.69 -18.44
N PRO A 599 10.51 -33.10 -17.81
CA PRO A 599 10.57 -34.12 -16.76
C PRO A 599 11.17 -35.40 -17.34
N ALA A 600 12.16 -35.96 -16.65
CA ALA A 600 12.73 -37.26 -16.98
C ALA A 600 11.62 -38.33 -16.85
N PRO A 601 11.48 -39.26 -17.80
CA PRO A 601 10.49 -40.32 -17.70
C PRO A 601 10.80 -41.27 -16.54
N ASP A 602 9.73 -41.64 -15.82
CA ASP A 602 9.66 -42.65 -14.77
C ASP A 602 10.61 -43.83 -15.01
N GLN A 603 11.58 -44.02 -14.12
CA GLN A 603 12.16 -45.35 -13.90
C GLN A 603 11.13 -46.18 -13.14
N ARG A 604 10.22 -46.80 -13.89
CA ARG A 604 9.46 -47.93 -13.38
C ARG A 604 10.46 -49.02 -12.98
N THR A 605 10.46 -49.33 -11.70
CA THR A 605 11.03 -50.54 -11.12
C THR A 605 10.50 -51.76 -11.87
N GLY A 606 11.27 -52.27 -12.82
CA GLY A 606 11.06 -53.59 -13.39
C GLY A 606 11.57 -54.63 -12.41
N SER A 607 10.66 -55.33 -11.74
CA SER A 607 10.98 -56.57 -11.04
C SER A 607 11.30 -57.64 -12.09
N ALA A 608 12.58 -57.92 -12.33
CA ALA A 608 13.02 -59.09 -13.06
C ALA A 608 13.35 -60.19 -12.04
N THR A 609 12.43 -61.16 -11.92
CA THR A 609 12.67 -62.44 -11.27
C THR A 609 13.73 -63.22 -12.04
N ALA A 610 14.88 -63.45 -11.41
CA ALA A 610 15.90 -64.37 -11.90
C ALA A 610 15.40 -65.83 -11.79
N ARG A 611 15.43 -66.56 -12.91
CA ARG A 611 15.53 -68.03 -12.94
C ARG A 611 16.98 -68.39 -13.25
N PRO A 612 17.54 -69.46 -12.66
CA PRO A 612 18.93 -69.84 -12.87
C PRO A 612 19.10 -70.62 -14.18
N ASP A 613 20.21 -70.36 -14.87
CA ASP A 613 20.66 -71.13 -16.02
C ASP A 613 21.07 -72.56 -15.62
N ARG A 614 20.72 -73.49 -16.52
CA ARG A 614 21.45 -74.74 -16.73
C ARG A 614 22.31 -74.57 -17.98
N SER A 615 23.54 -75.09 -17.85
CA SER A 615 24.61 -75.31 -18.85
C SER A 615 25.25 -74.09 -19.49
#